data_AF-A0A959ZT31-F1
#
_entry.id   AF-A0A959ZT31-F1
#
_cell.length_a   1.000
_cell.length_b   1.000
_cell.length_c   1.000
_cell.angle_alpha   90.00
_cell.angle_beta   90.00
_cell.angle_gamma   90.00
#
_symmetry.space_group_name_H-M   'P 1'
#
loop_
_entity.id
_entity.type
_entity.pdbx_description
1 polymer ?
#
loop_
_entity_poly.entity_id
_entity_poly.type
_entity_poly.pdbx_seq_one_letter_code
_entity_poly.pdbx_strand_id
1 'polypeptide(L)'
;GPVLRDGESFDPARANGFDPDRFLRHFDWGVTSKLPDGRTLREWEINAIDKDIEVAPGVFFPAWTYDGQVPGRTLRCNAGDLLRIHFGNGSIHPHTIHFHGIHTAAMDGVPGIGAGLIQPGDRTTYEFTAEPFGLHLFHCHANPLAEHIARGMYGTLIIDPPGGRPEADEMVMVQGGWNTNLDAQGNQFYFVNGIPFHYMYHPIRVKRDQLVRVYLTNMLEYDPINSFHLHANFFQFFPTGTSLEPVEFTDTISQVQGQRAVLEMRFPFTGKYMFHAHKSEFAELGWMGFFEVVD
;
A
#
# COMPACT_ATOMS: atom_id res chain seq x y z
N GLY A 1 6.75 -11.96 -22.22
CA GLY A 1 6.04 -11.97 -20.93
C GLY A 1 4.70 -11.29 -21.08
N PRO A 2 3.73 -11.50 -20.18
CA PRO A 2 2.31 -11.14 -20.35
C PRO A 2 1.99 -9.63 -20.36
N VAL A 3 2.97 -8.76 -20.63
CA VAL A 3 2.82 -7.29 -20.70
C VAL A 3 3.06 -6.74 -22.11
N LEU A 4 3.35 -7.61 -23.09
CA LEU A 4 3.59 -7.19 -24.47
C LEU A 4 2.43 -7.68 -25.35
N ARG A 5 1.52 -6.76 -25.70
CA ARG A 5 0.87 -6.79 -27.02
C ARG A 5 1.83 -6.10 -27.98
N ASP A 6 2.36 -6.83 -28.95
CA ASP A 6 2.89 -6.33 -30.23
C ASP A 6 3.55 -4.94 -30.22
N GLY A 7 4.53 -4.72 -29.34
CA GLY A 7 5.35 -3.50 -29.35
C GLY A 7 4.69 -2.23 -28.80
N GLU A 8 3.53 -2.31 -28.15
CA GLU A 8 2.92 -1.16 -27.45
C GLU A 8 3.28 -1.20 -25.95
N SER A 9 3.84 -0.09 -25.44
CA SER A 9 4.08 0.11 -24.01
C SER A 9 2.76 0.40 -23.30
N PHE A 10 2.35 -0.47 -22.37
CA PHE A 10 1.24 -0.18 -21.46
C PHE A 10 1.62 0.99 -20.53
N ASP A 11 0.84 2.07 -20.56
CA ASP A 11 1.00 3.25 -19.70
C ASP A 11 -0.15 3.29 -18.68
N PRO A 12 0.09 2.88 -17.41
CA PRO A 12 -0.93 2.87 -16.38
C PRO A 12 -1.52 4.25 -16.09
N ALA A 13 -0.73 5.32 -16.18
CA ALA A 13 -1.19 6.67 -15.89
C ALA A 13 -2.26 7.10 -16.89
N ARG A 14 -2.04 6.78 -18.17
CA ARG A 14 -3.01 7.04 -19.22
C ARG A 14 -4.21 6.10 -19.18
N ALA A 15 -3.98 4.81 -18.93
CA ALA A 15 -5.05 3.81 -18.95
C ALA A 15 -5.98 3.90 -17.72
N ASN A 16 -5.39 4.07 -16.55
CA ASN A 16 -6.09 3.96 -15.27
C ASN A 16 -6.19 5.29 -14.51
N GLY A 17 -5.49 6.35 -14.91
CA GLY A 17 -5.46 7.62 -14.16
C GLY A 17 -4.67 7.55 -12.85
N PHE A 18 -3.88 6.49 -12.62
CA PHE A 18 -2.92 6.39 -11.53
C PHE A 18 -1.58 5.86 -12.05
N ASP A 19 -0.49 6.29 -11.40
CA ASP A 19 0.87 6.00 -11.82
C ASP A 19 1.64 5.34 -10.66
N PRO A 20 2.10 4.08 -10.79
CA PRO A 20 2.89 3.43 -9.75
C PRO A 20 4.20 4.16 -9.41
N ASP A 21 4.83 4.89 -10.34
CA ASP A 21 6.06 5.65 -10.07
C ASP A 21 5.77 6.86 -9.18
N ARG A 22 4.66 7.56 -9.45
CA ARG A 22 4.20 8.65 -8.59
C ARG A 22 3.75 8.11 -7.23
N PHE A 23 2.96 7.04 -7.21
CA PHE A 23 2.47 6.43 -5.98
C PHE A 23 3.62 6.03 -5.05
N LEU A 24 4.68 5.43 -5.60
CA LEU A 24 5.86 4.96 -4.87
C LEU A 24 6.43 5.98 -3.89
N ARG A 25 6.37 7.28 -4.20
CA ARG A 25 6.91 8.37 -3.36
C ARG A 25 5.87 9.42 -2.96
N HIS A 26 4.58 9.15 -3.17
CA HIS A 26 3.53 10.10 -2.82
C HIS A 26 2.92 9.78 -1.45
N PHE A 27 3.29 10.58 -0.45
CA PHE A 27 2.74 10.53 0.90
C PHE A 27 1.71 11.64 1.08
N ASP A 28 0.46 11.27 1.34
CA ASP A 28 -0.64 12.21 1.57
C ASP A 28 -0.67 12.65 3.04
N TRP A 29 -0.19 13.87 3.27
CA TRP A 29 -0.17 14.49 4.60
C TRP A 29 -1.53 15.07 5.02
N GLY A 30 -2.56 15.07 4.17
CA GLY A 30 -3.86 15.63 4.50
C GLY A 30 -3.81 17.14 4.76
N VAL A 31 -4.93 17.67 5.23
CA VAL A 31 -5.07 19.07 5.63
C VAL A 31 -4.89 19.19 7.13
N THR A 32 -4.11 20.17 7.60
CA THR A 32 -3.84 20.33 9.03
C THR A 32 -4.41 21.62 9.59
N SER A 33 -4.86 21.54 10.85
CA SER A 33 -5.23 22.68 11.68
C SER A 33 -4.76 22.45 13.13
N LYS A 34 -4.86 23.46 13.99
CA LYS A 34 -4.48 23.38 15.40
C LYS A 34 -5.70 23.36 16.29
N LEU A 35 -5.77 22.38 17.18
CA LEU A 35 -6.80 22.27 18.21
C LEU A 35 -6.47 23.19 19.41
N PRO A 36 -7.46 23.56 20.23
CA PRO A 36 -7.24 24.39 21.43
C PRO A 36 -6.26 23.78 22.45
N ASP A 37 -6.12 22.46 22.47
CA ASP A 37 -5.17 21.73 23.33
C ASP A 37 -3.74 21.69 22.76
N GLY A 38 -3.51 22.32 21.61
CA GLY A 38 -2.21 22.38 20.92
C GLY A 38 -1.92 21.21 19.99
N ARG A 39 -2.74 20.15 20.00
CA ARG A 39 -2.57 19.03 19.06
C ARG A 39 -2.84 19.47 17.62
N THR A 40 -2.17 18.81 16.68
CA THR A 40 -2.51 18.94 15.26
C THR A 40 -3.74 18.09 14.99
N LEU A 41 -4.78 18.69 14.42
CA LEU A 41 -5.85 17.96 13.74
C LEU A 41 -5.42 17.76 12.29
N ARG A 42 -5.51 16.53 11.79
CA ARG A 42 -5.17 16.17 10.41
C ARG A 42 -6.34 15.46 9.77
N GLU A 43 -6.75 15.96 8.61
CA GLU A 43 -8.01 15.58 7.99
C GLU A 43 -7.79 15.09 6.55
N TRP A 44 -8.51 14.04 6.17
CA TRP A 44 -8.61 13.55 4.80
C TRP A 44 -10.07 13.33 4.42
N GLU A 45 -10.37 13.54 3.15
CA GLU A 45 -11.59 13.03 2.52
C GLU A 45 -11.22 11.82 1.66
N ILE A 46 -11.89 10.69 1.87
CA ILE A 46 -11.67 9.44 1.12
C ILE A 46 -13.03 8.98 0.60
N ASN A 47 -13.10 8.65 -0.69
CA ASN A 47 -14.33 8.15 -1.30
C ASN A 47 -14.15 6.72 -1.81
N ALA A 48 -15.10 5.83 -1.50
CA ALA A 48 -15.18 4.54 -2.18
C ALA A 48 -15.75 4.74 -3.59
N ILE A 49 -15.06 4.19 -4.59
CA ILE A 49 -15.39 4.34 -6.01
C ILE A 49 -15.24 2.98 -6.71
N ASP A 50 -16.27 2.56 -7.46
CA ASP A 50 -16.18 1.43 -8.39
C ASP A 50 -15.43 1.87 -9.65
N LYS A 51 -14.41 1.11 -10.07
CA LYS A 51 -13.60 1.47 -11.23
C LYS A 51 -13.02 0.24 -11.92
N ASP A 52 -13.18 0.18 -13.24
CA ASP A 52 -12.44 -0.79 -14.05
C ASP A 52 -10.98 -0.35 -14.16
N ILE A 53 -10.06 -1.22 -13.75
CA ILE A 53 -8.62 -1.02 -13.84
C ILE A 53 -8.07 -2.00 -14.88
N GLU A 54 -7.37 -1.51 -15.89
CA GLU A 54 -6.58 -2.36 -16.79
C GLU A 54 -5.33 -2.83 -16.04
N VAL A 55 -5.29 -4.12 -15.67
CA VAL A 55 -4.23 -4.71 -14.83
C VAL A 55 -3.15 -5.40 -15.68
N ALA A 56 -3.50 -5.76 -16.90
CA ALA A 56 -2.59 -6.21 -17.96
C ALA A 56 -3.19 -5.80 -19.30
N PRO A 57 -2.43 -5.75 -20.41
CA PRO A 57 -2.94 -5.29 -21.70
C PRO A 57 -4.23 -6.02 -22.13
N GLY A 58 -5.34 -5.29 -22.19
CA GLY A 58 -6.67 -5.80 -22.53
C GLY A 58 -7.39 -6.59 -21.42
N VAL A 59 -6.81 -6.69 -20.23
CA VAL A 59 -7.40 -7.36 -19.06
C VAL A 59 -7.87 -6.30 -18.07
N PHE A 60 -9.18 -6.11 -18.01
CA PHE A 60 -9.82 -5.17 -17.10
C PHE A 60 -10.33 -5.89 -15.86
N PHE A 61 -10.09 -5.29 -14.69
CA PHE A 61 -10.53 -5.78 -13.40
C PHE A 61 -11.53 -4.79 -12.77
N PRO A 62 -12.76 -5.22 -12.41
CA PRO A 62 -13.75 -4.37 -11.77
C PRO A 62 -13.40 -4.15 -10.30
N ALA A 63 -12.56 -3.13 -10.04
CA ALA A 63 -12.03 -2.82 -8.73
C ALA A 63 -13.02 -2.02 -7.87
N TRP A 64 -12.91 -2.21 -6.56
CA TRP A 64 -13.46 -1.32 -5.55
C TRP A 64 -12.30 -0.58 -4.92
N THR A 65 -12.36 0.74 -4.97
CA THR A 65 -11.17 1.57 -4.72
C THR A 65 -11.44 2.61 -3.64
N TYR A 66 -10.38 3.02 -2.96
CA TYR A 66 -10.36 4.31 -2.28
C TYR A 66 -9.78 5.35 -3.25
N ASP A 67 -10.59 6.33 -3.62
CA ASP A 67 -10.24 7.45 -4.51
C ASP A 67 -9.81 7.05 -5.93
N GLY A 68 -10.35 5.95 -6.46
CA GLY A 68 -10.19 5.60 -7.87
C GLY A 68 -8.84 4.97 -8.23
N GLN A 69 -8.09 4.45 -7.26
CA GLN A 69 -6.83 3.73 -7.50
C GLN A 69 -6.65 2.55 -6.55
N VAL A 70 -5.80 1.60 -6.94
CA VAL A 70 -5.37 0.47 -6.11
C VAL A 70 -3.84 0.41 -6.15
N PRO A 71 -3.16 0.51 -5.00
CA PRO A 71 -3.71 0.74 -3.66
C PRO A 71 -4.33 2.14 -3.51
N GLY A 72 -5.16 2.30 -2.48
CA GLY A 72 -5.57 3.63 -2.00
C GLY A 72 -4.37 4.46 -1.55
N ARG A 73 -4.55 5.80 -1.49
CA ARG A 73 -3.48 6.75 -1.13
C ARG A 73 -2.77 6.38 0.17
N THR A 74 -1.46 6.60 0.21
CA THR A 74 -0.66 6.43 1.44
C THR A 74 -0.83 7.64 2.34
N LEU A 75 -1.58 7.47 3.42
CA LEU A 75 -1.78 8.51 4.43
C LEU A 75 -0.54 8.63 5.30
N ARG A 76 -0.11 9.85 5.62
CA ARG A 76 1.05 10.09 6.49
C ARG A 76 0.78 11.16 7.54
N CYS A 77 1.18 10.88 8.77
CA CYS A 77 0.97 11.78 9.91
C CYS A 77 2.09 11.61 10.94
N ASN A 78 2.08 12.44 11.98
CA ASN A 78 2.99 12.30 13.11
C ASN A 78 2.27 11.64 14.29
N ALA A 79 3.02 10.89 15.10
CA ALA A 79 2.50 10.35 16.34
C ALA A 79 1.88 11.45 17.22
N GLY A 80 0.68 11.20 17.74
CA GLY A 80 -0.06 12.14 18.58
C GLY A 80 -0.94 13.15 17.83
N ASP A 81 -0.89 13.20 16.50
CA ASP A 81 -1.90 13.94 15.71
C ASP A 81 -3.30 13.34 15.99
N LEU A 82 -4.34 14.18 16.04
CA LEU A 82 -5.73 13.71 15.97
C LEU A 82 -6.10 13.56 14.49
N LEU A 83 -6.50 12.37 14.07
CA LEU A 83 -6.87 12.09 12.68
C LEU A 83 -8.38 12.14 12.51
N ARG A 84 -8.85 12.78 11.43
CA ARG A 84 -10.23 12.65 10.93
C ARG A 84 -10.24 12.19 9.49
N ILE A 85 -10.96 11.11 9.23
CA ILE A 85 -11.14 10.57 7.89
C ILE A 85 -12.62 10.68 7.55
N HIS A 86 -12.94 11.66 6.71
CA HIS A 86 -14.27 11.83 6.15
C HIS A 86 -14.46 10.83 5.02
N PHE A 87 -15.12 9.73 5.32
CA PHE A 87 -15.38 8.67 4.36
C PHE A 87 -16.74 8.87 3.70
N GLY A 88 -16.76 8.93 2.37
CA GLY A 88 -17.98 8.89 1.57
C GLY A 88 -18.06 7.61 0.74
N ASN A 89 -19.23 7.01 0.66
CA ASN A 89 -19.41 5.84 -0.21
C ASN A 89 -20.07 6.25 -1.53
N GLY A 90 -19.25 6.42 -2.57
CA GLY A 90 -19.70 6.70 -3.94
C GLY A 90 -19.89 5.45 -4.81
N SER A 91 -19.69 4.26 -4.25
CA SER A 91 -19.87 2.99 -4.95
C SER A 91 -21.33 2.51 -4.89
N ILE A 92 -21.63 1.42 -5.60
CA ILE A 92 -22.93 0.73 -5.51
C ILE A 92 -23.00 -0.33 -4.40
N HIS A 93 -21.89 -0.57 -3.68
CA HIS A 93 -21.78 -1.58 -2.63
C HIS A 93 -21.59 -0.94 -1.25
N PRO A 94 -22.01 -1.57 -0.14
CA PRO A 94 -21.70 -1.05 1.19
C PRO A 94 -20.22 -1.22 1.51
N HIS A 95 -19.60 -0.19 2.09
CA HIS A 95 -18.18 -0.19 2.42
C HIS A 95 -17.92 0.42 3.81
N THR A 96 -16.70 0.21 4.30
CA THR A 96 -16.19 0.75 5.56
C THR A 96 -14.68 0.98 5.41
N ILE A 97 -14.07 1.69 6.35
CA ILE A 97 -12.62 1.70 6.53
C ILE A 97 -12.30 1.18 7.93
N HIS A 98 -11.55 0.08 8.01
CA HIS A 98 -10.93 -0.42 9.23
C HIS A 98 -9.44 -0.07 9.21
N PHE A 99 -8.97 0.60 10.27
CA PHE A 99 -7.58 1.02 10.41
C PHE A 99 -6.81 0.05 11.31
N HIS A 100 -5.57 -0.28 10.95
CA HIS A 100 -4.66 -0.96 11.85
C HIS A 100 -3.99 0.06 12.76
N GLY A 101 -4.59 0.36 13.91
CA GLY A 101 -4.06 1.31 14.89
C GLY A 101 -4.80 1.18 16.22
N ILE A 102 -4.57 2.11 17.15
CA ILE A 102 -5.33 2.17 18.39
C ILE A 102 -6.47 3.17 18.22
N HIS A 103 -7.70 2.67 18.30
CA HIS A 103 -8.91 3.48 18.28
C HIS A 103 -10.04 2.81 19.06
N THR A 104 -11.11 3.55 19.30
CA THR A 104 -12.30 2.99 19.98
C THR A 104 -13.04 2.03 19.06
N ALA A 105 -13.82 1.11 19.65
CA ALA A 105 -14.64 0.17 18.88
C ALA A 105 -15.65 0.88 17.94
N ALA A 106 -16.15 2.07 18.33
CA ALA A 106 -17.07 2.83 17.49
C ALA A 106 -16.42 3.37 16.20
N MET A 107 -15.09 3.44 16.15
CA MET A 107 -14.29 3.93 15.02
C MET A 107 -13.58 2.80 14.27
N ASP A 108 -13.92 1.55 14.57
CA ASP A 108 -13.23 0.36 14.05
C ASP A 108 -13.62 0.00 12.60
N GLY A 109 -14.77 0.49 12.12
CA GLY A 109 -15.23 0.21 10.76
C GLY A 109 -15.74 -1.22 10.56
N VAL A 110 -16.05 -1.93 11.65
CA VAL A 110 -16.64 -3.28 11.62
C VAL A 110 -18.16 -3.19 11.51
N PRO A 111 -18.80 -4.00 10.63
CA PRO A 111 -20.26 -4.06 10.52
C PRO A 111 -20.96 -4.32 11.86
N GLY A 112 -21.96 -3.51 12.18
CA GLY A 112 -22.76 -3.63 13.41
C GLY A 112 -22.19 -2.92 14.65
N ILE A 113 -21.03 -2.27 14.55
CA ILE A 113 -20.42 -1.48 15.63
C ILE A 113 -20.23 -0.03 15.16
N GLY A 114 -20.54 0.95 16.03
CA GLY A 114 -20.39 2.37 15.69
C GLY A 114 -21.26 2.76 14.49
N ALA A 115 -20.66 3.39 13.48
CA ALA A 115 -21.35 3.72 12.24
C ALA A 115 -21.71 2.48 11.39
N GLY A 116 -21.08 1.33 11.63
CA GLY A 116 -21.34 0.09 10.90
C GLY A 116 -21.01 0.18 9.40
N LEU A 117 -21.84 -0.45 8.56
CA LEU A 117 -21.72 -0.42 7.10
C LEU A 117 -22.20 0.92 6.55
N ILE A 118 -21.35 1.59 5.78
CA ILE A 118 -21.72 2.83 5.11
C ILE A 118 -22.37 2.48 3.77
N GLN A 119 -23.65 2.81 3.62
CA GLN A 119 -24.40 2.48 2.41
C GLN A 119 -24.00 3.38 1.23
N PRO A 120 -24.29 2.96 -0.01
CA PRO A 120 -24.16 3.84 -1.18
C PRO A 120 -24.83 5.21 -0.95
N GLY A 121 -24.06 6.29 -1.15
CA GLY A 121 -24.48 7.67 -0.93
C GLY A 121 -24.29 8.20 0.49
N ASP A 122 -24.06 7.34 1.49
CA ASP A 122 -23.85 7.75 2.88
C ASP A 122 -22.41 8.20 3.15
N ARG A 123 -22.23 8.90 4.27
CA ARG A 123 -20.94 9.38 4.76
C ARG A 123 -20.78 9.12 6.25
N THR A 124 -19.53 8.92 6.68
CA THR A 124 -19.15 8.86 8.09
C THR A 124 -17.82 9.58 8.31
N THR A 125 -17.45 9.79 9.57
CA THR A 125 -16.11 10.29 9.93
C THR A 125 -15.49 9.36 10.96
N TYR A 126 -14.34 8.78 10.62
CA TYR A 126 -13.50 8.06 11.56
C TYR A 126 -12.59 9.05 12.28
N GLU A 127 -12.52 8.99 13.61
CA GLU A 127 -11.68 9.88 14.42
C GLU A 127 -10.88 9.09 15.46
N PHE A 128 -9.56 9.27 15.47
CA PHE A 128 -8.67 8.63 16.45
C PHE A 128 -7.31 9.33 16.53
N THR A 129 -6.60 9.14 17.64
CA THR A 129 -5.23 9.62 17.80
C THR A 129 -4.27 8.73 17.01
N ALA A 130 -3.29 9.32 16.33
CA ALA A 130 -2.26 8.59 15.61
C ALA A 130 -1.28 7.92 16.58
N GLU A 131 -1.57 6.67 16.97
CA GLU A 131 -0.69 5.84 17.80
C GLU A 131 -0.91 4.33 17.59
N PRO A 132 0.12 3.48 17.81
CA PRO A 132 1.53 3.85 18.01
C PRO A 132 2.17 4.41 16.73
N PHE A 133 3.40 4.93 16.81
CA PHE A 133 4.15 5.22 15.58
C PHE A 133 4.48 3.93 14.84
N GLY A 134 4.61 4.00 13.51
CA GLY A 134 4.97 2.84 12.71
C GLY A 134 4.40 2.89 11.29
N LEU A 135 4.51 1.75 10.62
CA LEU A 135 3.85 1.46 9.36
C LEU A 135 2.58 0.67 9.66
N HIS A 136 1.47 1.25 9.27
CA HIS A 136 0.12 0.73 9.43
C HIS A 136 -0.57 0.64 8.07
N LEU A 137 -1.77 0.11 8.09
CA LEU A 137 -2.60 -0.05 6.90
C LEU A 137 -4.07 0.21 7.27
N PHE A 138 -4.89 0.33 6.25
CA PHE A 138 -6.33 0.32 6.39
C PHE A 138 -6.95 -0.44 5.24
N HIS A 139 -8.10 -1.05 5.47
CA HIS A 139 -8.82 -1.79 4.45
C HIS A 139 -10.32 -1.82 4.74
N CYS A 140 -11.12 -2.22 3.75
CA CYS A 140 -12.54 -2.42 3.97
C CYS A 140 -12.79 -3.64 4.86
N HIS A 141 -13.84 -3.59 5.68
CA HIS A 141 -14.25 -4.69 6.57
C HIS A 141 -15.72 -5.11 6.35
N ALA A 142 -16.30 -4.74 5.19
CA ALA A 142 -17.60 -5.22 4.78
C ALA A 142 -17.56 -6.71 4.37
N ASN A 143 -18.71 -7.39 4.45
CA ASN A 143 -18.83 -8.80 4.07
C ASN A 143 -19.28 -8.92 2.61
N PRO A 144 -18.72 -9.87 1.82
CA PRO A 144 -17.69 -10.85 2.20
C PRO A 144 -16.27 -10.26 2.22
N LEU A 145 -15.58 -10.41 3.38
CA LEU A 145 -14.32 -9.70 3.68
C LEU A 145 -13.24 -9.86 2.61
N ALA A 146 -12.97 -11.11 2.18
CA ALA A 146 -11.93 -11.41 1.21
C ALA A 146 -12.16 -10.69 -0.13
N GLU A 147 -13.41 -10.61 -0.59
CA GLU A 147 -13.73 -9.95 -1.86
C GLU A 147 -13.52 -8.44 -1.77
N HIS A 148 -13.95 -7.81 -0.66
CA HIS A 148 -13.75 -6.38 -0.44
C HIS A 148 -12.26 -5.99 -0.43
N ILE A 149 -11.42 -6.80 0.21
CA ILE A 149 -9.97 -6.59 0.22
C ILE A 149 -9.40 -6.89 -1.18
N ALA A 150 -9.65 -8.07 -1.75
CA ALA A 150 -9.10 -8.50 -3.03
C ALA A 150 -9.47 -7.59 -4.20
N ARG A 151 -10.61 -6.90 -4.14
CA ARG A 151 -11.03 -5.92 -5.15
C ARG A 151 -10.27 -4.58 -5.09
N GLY A 152 -9.44 -4.37 -4.07
CA GLY A 152 -8.53 -3.24 -4.00
C GLY A 152 -8.80 -2.23 -2.89
N MET A 153 -9.74 -2.50 -1.96
CA MET A 153 -10.08 -1.57 -0.89
C MET A 153 -9.08 -1.63 0.27
N TYR A 154 -7.87 -1.15 0.02
CA TYR A 154 -6.82 -1.05 1.03
C TYR A 154 -5.83 0.07 0.72
N GLY A 155 -5.15 0.55 1.75
CA GLY A 155 -4.08 1.54 1.65
C GLY A 155 -3.17 1.49 2.88
N THR A 156 -2.18 2.37 2.92
CA THR A 156 -1.18 2.42 3.99
C THR A 156 -1.31 3.69 4.83
N LEU A 157 -1.03 3.56 6.12
CA LEU A 157 -0.98 4.67 7.07
C LEU A 157 0.42 4.70 7.70
N ILE A 158 1.18 5.76 7.46
CA ILE A 158 2.49 5.96 8.08
C ILE A 158 2.32 6.94 9.24
N ILE A 159 2.71 6.52 10.43
CA ILE A 159 2.73 7.35 11.63
C ILE A 159 4.20 7.55 11.99
N ASP A 160 4.73 8.75 11.73
CA ASP A 160 6.13 9.07 12.00
C ASP A 160 6.39 9.13 13.52
N PRO A 161 7.54 8.61 13.99
CA PRO A 161 7.88 8.59 15.41
C PRO A 161 8.13 10.00 15.96
N PRO A 162 7.90 10.21 17.27
CA PRO A 162 8.42 11.39 17.95
C PRO A 162 9.93 11.53 17.73
N GLY A 163 10.40 12.70 17.30
CA GLY A 163 11.80 12.94 16.97
C GLY A 163 12.22 12.52 15.55
N GLY A 164 11.34 11.87 14.79
CA GLY A 164 11.56 11.49 13.40
C GLY A 164 12.49 10.29 13.20
N ARG A 165 12.77 9.99 11.94
CA ARG A 165 13.76 8.99 11.51
C ARG A 165 14.92 9.69 10.82
N PRO A 166 16.10 9.05 10.70
CA PRO A 166 17.16 9.56 9.82
C PRO A 166 16.62 9.83 8.40
N GLU A 167 17.08 10.92 7.78
CA GLU A 167 16.69 11.29 6.42
C GLU A 167 17.02 10.16 5.42
N ALA A 168 16.05 9.83 4.55
CA ALA A 168 16.16 8.76 3.56
C ALA A 168 15.42 9.15 2.26
N ASP A 169 15.77 8.49 1.16
CA ASP A 169 14.87 8.35 0.01
C ASP A 169 13.76 7.37 0.39
N GLU A 170 12.60 7.91 0.74
CA GLU A 170 11.47 7.16 1.27
C GLU A 170 10.52 6.74 0.16
N MET A 171 10.09 5.49 0.20
CA MET A 171 9.14 4.94 -0.76
C MET A 171 8.18 3.93 -0.12
N VAL A 172 7.00 3.77 -0.70
CA VAL A 172 5.98 2.82 -0.26
C VAL A 172 5.77 1.73 -1.30
N MET A 173 5.77 0.49 -0.84
CA MET A 173 5.52 -0.71 -1.64
C MET A 173 4.36 -1.48 -1.03
N VAL A 174 3.23 -1.52 -1.72
CA VAL A 174 2.07 -2.30 -1.33
C VAL A 174 1.98 -3.51 -2.24
N GLN A 175 2.06 -4.65 -1.61
CA GLN A 175 2.10 -5.98 -2.16
C GLN A 175 0.67 -6.52 -2.32
N GLY A 176 0.31 -7.02 -3.50
CA GLY A 176 -1.05 -7.51 -3.75
C GLY A 176 -1.16 -8.44 -4.95
N GLY A 177 -2.39 -8.85 -5.25
CA GLY A 177 -2.72 -9.75 -6.35
C GLY A 177 -4.08 -9.42 -6.97
N TRP A 178 -4.28 -9.89 -8.20
CA TRP A 178 -5.53 -9.75 -8.96
C TRP A 178 -6.12 -11.13 -9.26
N ASN A 179 -7.27 -11.43 -8.65
CA ASN A 179 -8.12 -12.56 -9.02
C ASN A 179 -9.04 -12.15 -10.19
N THR A 180 -8.51 -12.16 -11.40
CA THR A 180 -9.19 -11.65 -12.61
C THR A 180 -10.35 -12.53 -13.10
N ASN A 181 -10.42 -13.79 -12.69
CA ASN A 181 -11.53 -14.68 -13.02
C ASN A 181 -12.65 -14.68 -11.96
N LEU A 182 -12.45 -13.95 -10.84
CA LEU A 182 -13.41 -13.74 -9.75
C LEU A 182 -13.92 -15.04 -9.10
N ASP A 183 -13.08 -16.07 -9.04
CA ASP A 183 -13.44 -17.39 -8.53
C ASP A 183 -13.12 -17.62 -7.04
N ALA A 184 -12.39 -16.68 -6.42
CA ALA A 184 -11.85 -16.77 -5.07
C ALA A 184 -10.92 -17.98 -4.80
N GLN A 185 -10.35 -18.60 -5.84
CA GLN A 185 -9.45 -19.76 -5.73
C GLN A 185 -7.96 -19.41 -5.84
N GLY A 186 -7.63 -18.25 -6.41
CA GLY A 186 -6.25 -17.78 -6.49
C GLY A 186 -6.10 -16.52 -7.35
N ASN A 187 -4.91 -15.93 -7.32
CA ASN A 187 -4.60 -14.74 -8.11
C ASN A 187 -4.03 -15.14 -9.47
N GLN A 188 -4.42 -14.44 -10.55
CA GLN A 188 -3.82 -14.62 -11.88
C GLN A 188 -2.64 -13.68 -12.12
N PHE A 189 -2.58 -12.56 -11.39
CA PHE A 189 -1.46 -11.62 -11.44
C PHE A 189 -1.08 -11.18 -10.05
N TYR A 190 0.19 -10.81 -9.88
CA TYR A 190 0.75 -10.28 -8.65
C TYR A 190 1.46 -8.97 -8.93
N PHE A 191 1.54 -8.10 -7.95
CA PHE A 191 2.14 -6.78 -8.14
C PHE A 191 2.74 -6.22 -6.85
N VAL A 192 3.57 -5.21 -7.06
CA VAL A 192 3.79 -4.14 -6.10
C VAL A 192 3.22 -2.84 -6.70
N ASN A 193 2.41 -2.11 -5.92
CA ASN A 193 1.79 -0.83 -6.30
C ASN A 193 0.82 -0.92 -7.52
N GLY A 194 0.03 -1.98 -7.58
CA GLY A 194 -1.16 -2.11 -8.44
C GLY A 194 -0.92 -2.76 -9.80
N ILE A 195 0.23 -2.54 -10.43
CA ILE A 195 0.47 -2.99 -11.82
C ILE A 195 1.56 -4.07 -11.90
N PRO A 196 1.22 -5.29 -12.37
CA PRO A 196 2.17 -6.35 -12.68
C PRO A 196 3.34 -5.88 -13.56
N PHE A 197 4.56 -6.24 -13.18
CA PHE A 197 5.83 -5.96 -13.87
C PHE A 197 6.16 -4.47 -14.12
N HIS A 198 5.42 -3.52 -13.55
CA HIS A 198 5.66 -2.09 -13.79
C HIS A 198 7.13 -1.71 -13.60
N TYR A 199 7.72 -2.08 -12.45
CA TYR A 199 9.11 -1.75 -12.14
C TYR A 199 10.16 -2.59 -12.88
N MET A 200 9.77 -3.54 -13.73
CA MET A 200 10.68 -4.16 -14.71
C MET A 200 10.97 -3.21 -15.87
N TYR A 201 9.94 -2.51 -16.34
CA TYR A 201 10.02 -1.56 -17.44
C TYR A 201 10.32 -0.13 -16.97
N HIS A 202 10.01 0.17 -15.71
CA HIS A 202 10.26 1.44 -15.04
C HIS A 202 11.12 1.22 -13.78
N PRO A 203 12.43 0.91 -13.90
CA PRO A 203 13.28 0.68 -12.74
C PRO A 203 13.28 1.85 -11.75
N ILE A 204 13.21 1.53 -10.46
CA ILE A 204 13.22 2.52 -9.37
C ILE A 204 14.62 3.12 -9.27
N ARG A 205 14.77 4.36 -9.70
CA ARG A 205 16.06 5.06 -9.62
C ARG A 205 16.34 5.48 -8.17
N VAL A 206 17.55 5.15 -7.70
CA VAL A 206 18.09 5.52 -6.37
C VAL A 206 19.56 5.89 -6.51
N LYS A 207 20.13 6.63 -5.54
CA LYS A 207 21.55 7.01 -5.58
C LYS A 207 22.42 6.05 -4.77
N ARG A 208 23.64 5.80 -5.24
CA ARG A 208 24.66 5.02 -4.53
C ARG A 208 24.88 5.63 -3.14
N ASP A 209 25.03 4.76 -2.15
CA ASP A 209 25.25 5.08 -0.74
C ASP A 209 24.16 5.93 -0.06
N GLN A 210 23.11 6.37 -0.76
CA GLN A 210 21.96 7.05 -0.15
C GLN A 210 21.15 6.04 0.68
N LEU A 211 20.65 6.48 1.85
CA LEU A 211 19.73 5.67 2.63
C LEU A 211 18.41 5.59 1.88
N VAL A 212 18.02 4.38 1.51
CA VAL A 212 16.71 4.06 0.94
C VAL A 212 15.87 3.44 2.05
N ARG A 213 14.65 3.94 2.23
CA ARG A 213 13.68 3.41 3.19
C ARG A 213 12.41 2.99 2.46
N VAL A 214 12.10 1.70 2.52
CA VAL A 214 10.91 1.11 1.91
C VAL A 214 9.88 0.80 3.00
N TYR A 215 8.69 1.37 2.89
CA TYR A 215 7.51 1.01 3.66
C TYR A 215 6.77 -0.10 2.92
N LEU A 216 6.99 -1.35 3.33
CA LEU A 216 6.50 -2.55 2.65
C LEU A 216 5.29 -3.15 3.36
N THR A 217 4.14 -3.21 2.69
CA THR A 217 2.86 -3.70 3.27
C THR A 217 2.27 -4.82 2.44
N ASN A 218 1.89 -5.94 3.07
CA ASN A 218 1.21 -7.06 2.43
C ASN A 218 -0.31 -7.02 2.51
N MET A 219 -0.97 -6.84 1.36
CA MET A 219 -2.42 -6.91 1.17
C MET A 219 -2.84 -8.05 0.24
N LEU A 220 -1.94 -9.00 -0.07
CA LEU A 220 -2.27 -10.16 -0.88
C LEU A 220 -3.35 -10.99 -0.18
N GLU A 221 -4.45 -11.23 -0.89
CA GLU A 221 -5.56 -12.09 -0.47
C GLU A 221 -5.44 -13.47 -1.14
N TYR A 222 -6.13 -14.47 -0.58
CA TYR A 222 -6.17 -15.88 -0.99
C TYR A 222 -4.88 -16.68 -0.74
N ASP A 223 -3.74 -16.13 -1.13
CA ASP A 223 -2.43 -16.73 -0.87
C ASP A 223 -1.98 -16.47 0.58
N PRO A 224 -1.57 -17.50 1.35
CA PRO A 224 -1.38 -17.37 2.79
C PRO A 224 -0.14 -16.56 3.20
N ILE A 225 0.85 -16.43 2.32
CA ILE A 225 2.12 -15.78 2.62
C ILE A 225 2.72 -15.17 1.38
N ASN A 226 3.39 -14.05 1.57
CA ASN A 226 4.17 -13.35 0.56
C ASN A 226 5.61 -13.13 1.03
N SER A 227 6.48 -12.63 0.16
CA SER A 227 7.88 -12.38 0.47
C SER A 227 8.46 -11.23 -0.34
N PHE A 228 9.57 -10.68 0.13
CA PHE A 228 10.37 -9.72 -0.60
C PHE A 228 11.83 -10.17 -0.53
N HIS A 229 12.48 -10.22 -1.69
CA HIS A 229 13.91 -10.48 -1.82
C HIS A 229 14.57 -9.38 -2.65
N LEU A 230 15.77 -8.96 -2.25
CA LEU A 230 16.60 -8.00 -2.98
C LEU A 230 17.90 -8.67 -3.41
N HIS A 231 18.19 -8.63 -4.71
CA HIS A 231 19.40 -9.24 -5.26
C HIS A 231 20.64 -8.48 -4.80
N ALA A 232 21.69 -9.22 -4.41
CA ALA A 232 23.04 -8.72 -4.17
C ALA A 232 23.13 -7.48 -3.25
N ASN A 233 22.16 -7.31 -2.35
CA ASN A 233 22.16 -6.26 -1.34
C ASN A 233 21.38 -6.75 -0.10
N PHE A 234 21.65 -6.15 1.05
CA PHE A 234 21.01 -6.48 2.33
C PHE A 234 20.29 -5.26 2.88
N PHE A 235 19.31 -5.49 3.75
CA PHE A 235 18.53 -4.45 4.40
C PHE A 235 18.32 -4.75 5.89
N GLN A 236 18.20 -3.67 6.65
CA GLN A 236 17.72 -3.70 8.03
C GLN A 236 16.20 -3.86 8.02
N PHE A 237 15.68 -4.80 8.82
CA PHE A 237 14.27 -5.15 8.86
C PHE A 237 13.62 -4.68 10.17
N PHE A 238 12.58 -3.86 10.05
CA PHE A 238 11.80 -3.33 11.17
C PHE A 238 10.34 -3.80 11.05
N PRO A 239 9.96 -4.94 11.66
CA PRO A 239 8.60 -5.44 11.62
C PRO A 239 7.65 -4.36 12.14
N THR A 240 6.60 -4.06 11.38
CA THR A 240 5.60 -3.02 11.69
C THR A 240 6.16 -1.58 11.79
N GLY A 241 7.47 -1.36 11.82
CA GLY A 241 8.07 -0.04 12.00
C GLY A 241 7.82 0.61 13.36
N THR A 242 7.31 -0.12 14.37
CA THR A 242 7.04 0.38 15.73
C THR A 242 8.29 0.48 16.61
N SER A 243 9.46 0.16 16.05
CA SER A 243 10.77 0.27 16.69
C SER A 243 11.70 1.10 15.80
N LEU A 244 12.65 1.78 16.43
CA LEU A 244 13.80 2.42 15.75
C LEU A 244 15.01 1.49 15.64
N GLU A 245 14.95 0.32 16.28
CA GLU A 245 15.96 -0.74 16.19
C GLU A 245 15.47 -1.87 15.28
N PRO A 246 16.28 -2.33 14.31
CA PRO A 246 15.93 -3.45 13.46
C PRO A 246 16.05 -4.76 14.21
N VAL A 247 15.27 -5.76 13.81
CA VAL A 247 15.32 -7.11 14.41
C VAL A 247 16.18 -8.07 13.60
N GLU A 248 16.46 -7.75 12.35
CA GLU A 248 17.17 -8.62 11.42
C GLU A 248 17.91 -7.79 10.36
N PHE A 249 19.04 -8.31 9.89
CA PHE A 249 19.77 -7.82 8.72
C PHE A 249 19.85 -8.95 7.70
N THR A 250 19.10 -8.83 6.61
CA THR A 250 18.84 -9.93 5.68
C THR A 250 18.62 -9.41 4.26
N ASP A 251 18.52 -10.29 3.29
CA ASP A 251 18.15 -9.98 1.90
C ASP A 251 16.74 -10.48 1.55
N THR A 252 16.09 -11.22 2.45
CA THR A 252 14.80 -11.88 2.20
C THR A 252 13.95 -11.91 3.47
N ILE A 253 12.68 -11.51 3.35
CA ILE A 253 11.67 -11.61 4.42
C ILE A 253 10.35 -12.17 3.89
N SER A 254 9.52 -12.69 4.79
CA SER A 254 8.17 -13.16 4.49
C SER A 254 7.12 -12.42 5.31
N GLN A 255 5.93 -12.21 4.75
CA GLN A 255 4.80 -11.52 5.38
C GLN A 255 3.51 -12.26 5.06
N VAL A 256 2.69 -12.59 6.07
CA VAL A 256 1.28 -12.96 5.83
C VAL A 256 0.45 -11.70 5.56
N GLN A 257 -0.81 -11.84 5.16
CA GLN A 257 -1.70 -10.69 4.94
C GLN A 257 -1.78 -9.80 6.20
N GLY A 258 -1.70 -8.48 6.03
CA GLY A 258 -1.71 -7.50 7.13
C GLY A 258 -0.36 -7.35 7.85
N GLN A 259 0.61 -8.24 7.63
CA GLN A 259 1.99 -7.96 8.03
C GLN A 259 2.62 -6.92 7.10
N ARG A 260 3.52 -6.13 7.68
CA ARG A 260 4.20 -5.01 7.04
C ARG A 260 5.50 -4.73 7.76
N ALA A 261 6.41 -4.03 7.10
CA ALA A 261 7.70 -3.67 7.68
C ALA A 261 8.29 -2.42 7.03
N VAL A 262 9.17 -1.75 7.77
CA VAL A 262 10.11 -0.79 7.18
C VAL A 262 11.38 -1.56 6.85
N LEU A 263 11.90 -1.37 5.63
CA LEU A 263 13.20 -1.88 5.20
C LEU A 263 14.14 -0.69 4.99
N GLU A 264 15.35 -0.74 5.53
CA GLU A 264 16.36 0.29 5.29
C GLU A 264 17.61 -0.31 4.66
N MET A 265 18.09 0.31 3.58
CA MET A 265 19.23 -0.19 2.80
C MET A 265 20.04 0.95 2.19
N ARG A 266 21.30 0.64 1.85
CA ARG A 266 22.14 1.48 1.00
C ARG A 266 22.68 0.60 -0.12
N PHE A 267 22.80 1.14 -1.32
CA PHE A 267 23.37 0.41 -2.45
C PHE A 267 24.83 0.84 -2.63
N PRO A 268 25.82 -0.03 -2.39
CA PRO A 268 27.24 0.34 -2.44
C PRO A 268 27.81 0.39 -3.86
N PHE A 269 27.14 -0.19 -4.85
CA PHE A 269 27.59 -0.17 -6.24
C PHE A 269 26.45 0.27 -7.17
N THR A 270 26.82 0.90 -8.29
CA THR A 270 25.88 1.32 -9.34
C THR A 270 25.47 0.11 -10.19
N GLY A 271 24.31 0.22 -10.85
CA GLY A 271 23.76 -0.84 -11.70
C GLY A 271 22.31 -1.20 -11.37
N LYS A 272 21.81 -2.26 -12.02
CA LYS A 272 20.45 -2.75 -11.80
C LYS A 272 20.43 -3.92 -10.82
N TYR A 273 19.61 -3.81 -9.79
CA TYR A 273 19.40 -4.82 -8.76
C TYR A 273 17.95 -5.27 -8.79
N MET A 274 17.71 -6.54 -9.08
CA MET A 274 16.35 -7.07 -9.11
C MET A 274 15.80 -7.15 -7.69
N PHE A 275 14.52 -6.86 -7.54
CA PHE A 275 13.75 -7.21 -6.35
C PHE A 275 12.47 -7.92 -6.79
N HIS A 276 12.05 -8.93 -6.04
CA HIS A 276 10.87 -9.70 -6.37
C HIS A 276 10.35 -10.49 -5.16
N ALA A 277 9.19 -11.11 -5.30
CA ALA A 277 8.76 -12.12 -4.33
C ALA A 277 9.66 -13.35 -4.46
N HIS A 278 10.17 -13.88 -3.34
CA HIS A 278 10.95 -15.14 -3.33
C HIS A 278 10.06 -16.40 -3.37
N LYS A 279 8.79 -16.22 -3.72
CA LYS A 279 7.88 -17.24 -4.23
C LYS A 279 7.84 -17.10 -5.75
N SER A 280 8.49 -18.01 -6.47
CA SER A 280 8.73 -17.88 -7.92
C SER A 280 7.46 -17.65 -8.74
N GLU A 281 6.37 -18.34 -8.39
CA GLU A 281 5.05 -18.17 -8.99
C GLU A 281 4.60 -16.70 -9.02
N PHE A 282 4.72 -15.98 -7.89
CA PHE A 282 4.28 -14.60 -7.79
C PHE A 282 5.18 -13.68 -8.63
N ALA A 283 6.48 -13.97 -8.66
CA ALA A 283 7.43 -13.22 -9.46
C ALA A 283 7.17 -13.38 -10.97
N GLU A 284 6.96 -14.60 -11.44
CA GLU A 284 6.69 -14.92 -12.83
C GLU A 284 5.31 -14.41 -13.31
N LEU A 285 4.41 -14.11 -12.37
CA LEU A 285 3.07 -13.57 -12.63
C LEU A 285 2.93 -12.05 -12.32
N GLY A 286 4.04 -11.36 -12.04
CA GLY A 286 4.07 -9.89 -12.07
C GLY A 286 4.81 -9.19 -10.95
N TRP A 287 5.04 -9.86 -9.82
CA TRP A 287 5.76 -9.25 -8.71
C TRP A 287 7.27 -9.35 -8.93
N MET A 288 7.79 -8.43 -9.73
CA MET A 288 9.22 -8.22 -9.87
C MET A 288 9.50 -6.82 -10.40
N GLY A 289 10.70 -6.33 -10.14
CA GLY A 289 11.19 -5.06 -10.63
C GLY A 289 12.69 -4.90 -10.43
N PHE A 290 13.20 -3.72 -10.79
CA PHE A 290 14.60 -3.36 -10.56
C PHE A 290 14.70 -2.06 -9.78
N PHE A 291 15.68 -1.99 -8.87
CA PHE A 291 16.31 -0.73 -8.54
C PHE A 291 17.40 -0.43 -9.58
N GLU A 292 17.46 0.82 -10.06
CA GLU A 292 18.55 1.32 -10.90
C GLU A 292 19.38 2.32 -10.07
N VAL A 293 20.53 1.87 -9.60
CA VAL A 293 21.43 2.63 -8.75
C VAL A 293 22.34 3.48 -9.61
N VAL A 294 22.23 4.80 -9.44
CA VAL A 294 23.04 5.82 -10.13
C VAL A 294 23.99 6.52 -9.16
N ASP A 295 24.97 7.26 -9.67
CA ASP A 295 25.85 8.11 -8.84
C ASP A 295 25.11 9.31 -8.21
#